data_AF-A0A2V7AUP9-F1
#
_entry.id   AF-A0A2V7AUP9-F1
#
_cell.length_a   1.000
_cell.length_b   1.000
_cell.length_c   1.000
_cell.angle_alpha   90.00
_cell.angle_beta   90.00
_cell.angle_gamma   90.00
#
_symmetry.space_group_name_H-M   'P 1'
#
loop_
_entity.id
_entity.type
_entity.pdbx_description
1 polymer ?
#
loop_
_entity_poly.entity_id
_entity_poly.type
_entity_poly.pdbx_seq_one_letter_code
_entity_poly.pdbx_strand_id
1 'polypeptide(L)'
;MARRRDPRGRARPRGRHADGGGRGRRQARDEKARPRRRHLPAPRPEPARRAGPRGAGAADDPARGRLSAPSRAVLVLSRDDLRAALTPLDLVDALAAAIRAHAAGRTRVPPRAVHPVGADGLLILMPAALADGDALTLGTKLLTYYGGNRAQGQPTIYATYVLLDGASGRPLALLEGTFLTGIRTGAASALAARHLARPDARRLTCFGAGVQAGFQLRCLAAVLPLEGVSVVGRDPGRAHAFCAELEGELGIPVEVASDARSAVTAADVITCATTATAPVVAGVDLRPGVHVDAVGAFRRDAREVDTEAVRRARVAVDTYAGAWEEAGDLLIPLGEGAIGREHVVAELAELVGGIRAGRTRAEEITLFKSVGWALEDLAAARLAYNRARERSIGLEVSL
;
A
#
# COMPACT_ATOMS: atom_id res chain seq x y z
N MET A 1 43.00 -48.35 57.13
CA MET A 1 41.81 -48.99 56.54
C MET A 1 41.28 -48.02 55.47
N ALA A 2 41.30 -48.31 54.16
CA ALA A 2 40.34 -49.13 53.38
C ALA A 2 38.90 -48.54 53.37
N ARG A 3 38.13 -48.40 52.26
CA ARG A 3 38.30 -48.64 50.80
C ARG A 3 37.19 -47.90 49.99
N ARG A 4 37.54 -47.32 48.82
CA ARG A 4 36.89 -47.25 47.47
C ARG A 4 35.34 -47.38 47.22
N ARG A 5 34.84 -46.46 46.36
CA ARG A 5 33.91 -46.56 45.15
C ARG A 5 32.40 -46.92 45.28
N ASP A 6 31.54 -46.14 44.59
CA ASP A 6 30.57 -46.40 43.44
C ASP A 6 29.91 -47.83 43.29
N PRO A 7 28.78 -48.10 42.56
CA PRO A 7 27.97 -47.29 41.61
C PRO A 7 26.40 -47.52 41.56
N ARG A 8 25.78 -46.90 40.54
CA ARG A 8 24.39 -46.94 39.99
C ARG A 8 23.58 -48.27 40.06
N GLY A 9 22.24 -48.18 40.12
CA GLY A 9 21.28 -49.29 39.86
C GLY A 9 19.88 -48.83 39.37
N ARG A 10 19.20 -49.64 38.54
CA ARG A 10 17.85 -49.39 37.94
C ARG A 10 16.77 -50.33 38.54
N ALA A 11 15.49 -49.94 38.55
CA ALA A 11 14.34 -50.87 38.37
C ALA A 11 13.00 -50.17 38.02
N ARG A 12 12.10 -50.90 37.33
CA ARG A 12 10.63 -50.68 37.19
C ARG A 12 9.94 -52.04 37.46
N PRO A 13 8.67 -52.08 37.94
CA PRO A 13 7.54 -52.59 37.11
C PRO A 13 6.23 -51.77 37.35
N ARG A 14 5.10 -51.81 36.60
CA ARG A 14 4.36 -52.72 35.67
C ARG A 14 3.34 -53.72 36.30
N GLY A 15 2.05 -53.41 36.15
CA GLY A 15 0.81 -54.25 36.17
C GLY A 15 -0.40 -53.35 35.81
N ARG A 16 -1.43 -53.63 34.98
CA ARG A 16 -2.25 -54.83 34.60
C ARG A 16 -3.20 -55.29 35.75
N HIS A 17 -4.50 -55.59 35.56
CA HIS A 17 -5.41 -55.61 34.37
C HIS A 17 -6.91 -55.68 34.81
N ALA A 18 -7.84 -55.28 33.90
CA ALA A 18 -9.26 -55.74 33.76
C ALA A 18 -10.27 -55.40 34.91
N ASP A 19 -11.61 -55.42 34.75
CA ASP A 19 -12.51 -55.78 33.61
C ASP A 19 -13.91 -55.09 33.75
N GLY A 20 -14.84 -55.23 32.78
CA GLY A 20 -16.28 -55.29 33.10
C GLY A 20 -17.29 -54.26 32.54
N GLY A 21 -17.60 -54.33 31.23
CA GLY A 21 -18.97 -54.42 30.65
C GLY A 21 -20.13 -53.42 30.90
N GLY A 22 -20.76 -52.97 29.80
CA GLY A 22 -22.22 -53.18 29.61
C GLY A 22 -23.15 -52.03 29.13
N ARG A 23 -23.63 -52.13 27.87
CA ARG A 23 -24.97 -51.72 27.31
C ARG A 23 -25.39 -50.22 27.42
N GLY A 24 -26.09 -49.57 26.47
CA GLY A 24 -26.66 -49.94 25.15
C GLY A 24 -27.62 -48.83 24.63
N ARG A 25 -28.28 -49.05 23.45
CA ARG A 25 -29.17 -48.11 22.68
C ARG A 25 -28.40 -47.08 21.81
N ARG A 26 -28.52 -46.96 20.46
CA ARG A 26 -29.64 -46.94 19.47
C ARG A 26 -30.66 -45.83 19.78
N GLN A 27 -31.13 -44.97 18.87
CA GLN A 27 -31.17 -44.93 17.38
C GLN A 27 -31.17 -43.42 16.96
N ALA A 28 -31.27 -42.94 15.70
CA ALA A 28 -31.61 -43.55 14.42
C ALA A 28 -30.81 -42.98 13.20
N ARG A 29 -31.38 -42.04 12.43
CA ARG A 29 -30.91 -41.39 11.20
C ARG A 29 -31.64 -40.04 11.05
N ASP A 30 -31.13 -39.10 10.25
CA ASP A 30 -31.98 -38.49 9.22
C ASP A 30 -31.21 -37.86 8.05
N GLU A 31 -31.88 -37.72 6.91
CA GLU A 31 -31.31 -37.34 5.62
C GLU A 31 -31.52 -35.85 5.23
N LYS A 32 -30.69 -35.37 4.29
CA LYS A 32 -31.01 -34.36 3.24
C LYS A 32 -31.61 -33.01 3.67
N ALA A 33 -30.78 -31.97 3.60
CA ALA A 33 -31.24 -30.62 3.20
C ALA A 33 -30.22 -29.94 2.27
N ARG A 34 -30.54 -29.84 0.96
CA ARG A 34 -29.81 -28.97 0.02
C ARG A 34 -30.32 -27.53 0.16
N PRO A 35 -29.47 -26.49 0.15
CA PRO A 35 -29.94 -25.11 0.17
C PRO A 35 -30.65 -24.76 -1.15
N ARG A 36 -31.84 -24.17 -1.05
CA ARG A 36 -32.66 -23.77 -2.20
C ARG A 36 -32.03 -22.56 -2.91
N ARG A 37 -31.88 -22.63 -4.23
CA ARG A 37 -31.52 -21.45 -5.06
C ARG A 37 -32.62 -20.40 -4.95
N ARG A 38 -32.26 -19.16 -4.59
CA ARG A 38 -33.17 -18.00 -4.73
C ARG A 38 -33.22 -17.59 -6.20
N HIS A 39 -34.41 -17.57 -6.79
CA HIS A 39 -34.61 -16.97 -8.12
C HIS A 39 -34.58 -15.44 -7.99
N LEU A 40 -33.75 -14.79 -8.81
CA LEU A 40 -33.85 -13.35 -9.07
C LEU A 40 -34.94 -13.11 -10.13
N PRO A 41 -35.81 -12.09 -9.98
CA PRO A 41 -36.77 -11.73 -11.02
C PRO A 41 -36.06 -11.05 -12.20
N ALA A 42 -36.58 -11.30 -13.41
CA ALA A 42 -36.05 -10.70 -14.64
C ALA A 42 -36.35 -9.19 -14.72
N PRO A 43 -35.48 -8.37 -15.36
CA PRO A 43 -35.73 -6.95 -15.56
C PRO A 43 -36.87 -6.71 -16.55
N ARG A 44 -37.65 -5.64 -16.31
CA ARG A 44 -38.69 -5.16 -17.25
C ARG A 44 -38.05 -4.34 -18.38
N PRO A 45 -38.61 -4.33 -19.60
CA PRO A 45 -38.08 -3.54 -20.71
C PRO A 45 -38.33 -2.04 -20.55
N GLU A 46 -37.34 -1.22 -20.93
CA GLU A 46 -37.50 0.24 -21.06
C GLU A 46 -38.26 0.62 -22.36
N PRO A 47 -39.07 1.70 -22.35
CA PRO A 47 -39.68 2.23 -23.56
C PRO A 47 -38.70 3.05 -24.42
N ALA A 48 -38.97 3.11 -25.72
CA ALA A 48 -38.03 3.52 -26.76
C ALA A 48 -37.64 5.02 -26.76
N ARG A 49 -36.42 5.28 -27.26
CA ARG A 49 -35.85 6.61 -27.52
C ARG A 49 -36.69 7.39 -28.55
N ARG A 50 -36.94 8.69 -28.30
CA ARG A 50 -37.34 9.65 -29.34
C ARG A 50 -36.11 10.40 -29.86
N ALA A 51 -35.98 10.50 -31.17
CA ALA A 51 -34.95 11.32 -31.82
C ALA A 51 -35.42 12.78 -31.96
N GLY A 52 -34.48 13.71 -31.82
CA GLY A 52 -34.64 15.15 -32.09
C GLY A 52 -33.51 15.64 -33.02
N PRO A 53 -33.70 16.75 -33.77
CA PRO A 53 -32.95 17.01 -34.99
C PRO A 53 -31.55 17.61 -34.79
N ARG A 54 -30.73 17.47 -35.84
CA ARG A 54 -29.39 18.06 -35.96
C ARG A 54 -29.48 19.59 -36.15
N GLY A 55 -28.62 20.33 -35.45
CA GLY A 55 -28.29 21.73 -35.72
C GLY A 55 -26.76 21.88 -35.76
N ALA A 56 -26.24 22.76 -36.62
CA ALA A 56 -24.81 22.90 -36.91
C ALA A 56 -24.24 24.25 -36.41
N GLY A 57 -22.92 24.33 -36.22
CA GLY A 57 -22.20 25.61 -36.29
C GLY A 57 -21.29 25.97 -35.11
N ALA A 58 -20.00 25.62 -35.26
CA ALA A 58 -18.79 26.38 -34.86
C ALA A 58 -18.69 27.11 -33.49
N ALA A 59 -17.72 26.67 -32.68
CA ALA A 59 -16.54 27.46 -32.27
C ALA A 59 -15.56 26.55 -31.51
N ASP A 60 -14.31 26.40 -31.98
CA ASP A 60 -13.28 25.63 -31.25
C ASP A 60 -12.49 26.54 -30.30
N ASP A 61 -12.36 26.08 -29.05
CA ASP A 61 -11.60 26.68 -27.95
C ASP A 61 -10.35 25.81 -27.71
N PRO A 62 -9.12 26.34 -27.82
CA PRO A 62 -7.90 25.53 -27.85
C PRO A 62 -7.48 24.93 -26.50
N ALA A 63 -8.24 25.11 -25.42
CA ALA A 63 -7.89 24.64 -24.08
C ALA A 63 -8.44 23.23 -23.70
N ARG A 64 -9.10 22.51 -24.61
CA ARG A 64 -9.74 21.21 -24.29
C ARG A 64 -9.04 20.02 -24.95
N GLY A 65 -8.33 19.24 -24.13
CA GLY A 65 -7.76 17.95 -24.53
C GLY A 65 -8.84 16.91 -24.87
N ARG A 66 -9.36 16.95 -26.10
CA ARG A 66 -10.16 15.86 -26.67
C ARG A 66 -9.23 14.67 -26.89
N LEU A 67 -9.58 13.51 -26.33
CA LEU A 67 -8.96 12.24 -26.68
C LEU A 67 -9.09 12.04 -28.20
N SER A 68 -7.97 11.82 -28.89
CA SER A 68 -7.96 11.61 -30.34
C SER A 68 -8.70 10.31 -30.73
N ALA A 69 -9.13 10.22 -32.00
CA ALA A 69 -9.88 9.07 -32.48
C ALA A 69 -9.11 7.75 -32.19
N PRO A 70 -9.78 6.74 -31.60
CA PRO A 70 -9.06 5.68 -30.93
C PRO A 70 -8.35 4.74 -31.91
N SER A 71 -7.04 4.57 -31.75
CA SER A 71 -6.41 3.31 -32.11
C SER A 71 -7.13 2.20 -31.33
N ARG A 72 -7.48 1.10 -32.01
CA ARG A 72 -8.10 -0.07 -31.35
C ARG A 72 -7.11 -0.83 -30.47
N ALA A 73 -5.82 -0.51 -30.58
CA ALA A 73 -4.75 -1.13 -29.82
C ALA A 73 -4.79 -0.74 -28.33
N VAL A 74 -4.32 -1.68 -27.51
CA VAL A 74 -4.04 -1.52 -26.09
C VAL A 74 -2.57 -1.17 -25.93
N LEU A 75 -2.24 -0.21 -25.06
CA LEU A 75 -0.85 0.15 -24.78
C LEU A 75 -0.26 -0.81 -23.75
N VAL A 76 0.88 -1.42 -24.04
CA VAL A 76 1.67 -2.18 -23.06
C VAL A 76 2.81 -1.29 -22.58
N LEU A 77 2.84 -1.01 -21.28
CA LEU A 77 3.86 -0.19 -20.61
C LEU A 77 4.75 -1.07 -19.73
N SER A 78 6.01 -1.20 -20.14
CA SER A 78 7.06 -1.86 -19.37
C SER A 78 7.50 -1.01 -18.18
N ARG A 79 8.36 -1.58 -17.31
CA ARG A 79 9.00 -0.83 -16.22
C ARG A 79 9.73 0.42 -16.72
N ASP A 80 10.43 0.34 -17.84
CA ASP A 80 11.21 1.46 -18.36
C ASP A 80 10.31 2.54 -18.98
N ASP A 81 9.21 2.15 -19.62
CA ASP A 81 8.19 3.12 -20.07
C ASP A 81 7.59 3.86 -18.87
N LEU A 82 7.27 3.15 -17.77
CA LEU A 82 6.75 3.77 -16.55
C LEU A 82 7.78 4.69 -15.89
N ARG A 83 9.06 4.30 -15.87
CA ARG A 83 10.17 5.13 -15.35
C ARG A 83 10.38 6.38 -16.19
N ALA A 84 10.20 6.31 -17.50
CA ALA A 84 10.23 7.46 -18.39
C ALA A 84 8.96 8.33 -18.30
N ALA A 85 7.80 7.74 -17.99
CA ALA A 85 6.52 8.44 -17.91
C ALA A 85 6.28 9.16 -16.57
N LEU A 86 6.74 8.59 -15.45
CA LEU A 86 6.37 9.04 -14.09
C LEU A 86 7.56 9.68 -13.36
N THR A 87 7.50 11.00 -13.16
CA THR A 87 8.35 11.68 -12.17
C THR A 87 7.69 11.56 -10.79
N PRO A 88 8.46 11.57 -9.68
CA PRO A 88 7.88 11.54 -8.34
C PRO A 88 6.95 12.73 -8.05
N LEU A 89 7.33 13.94 -8.49
CA LEU A 89 6.58 15.17 -8.24
C LEU A 89 5.23 15.20 -8.97
N ASP A 90 5.22 14.94 -10.29
CA ASP A 90 3.97 14.85 -11.08
C ASP A 90 3.03 13.79 -10.49
N LEU A 91 3.58 12.67 -9.98
CA LEU A 91 2.78 11.60 -9.40
C LEU A 91 2.15 11.98 -8.06
N VAL A 92 2.87 12.69 -7.18
CA VAL A 92 2.30 13.24 -5.93
C VAL A 92 1.13 14.19 -6.25
N ASP A 93 1.28 15.05 -7.26
CA ASP A 93 0.24 15.99 -7.67
C ASP A 93 -0.96 15.28 -8.32
N ALA A 94 -0.73 14.22 -9.11
CA ALA A 94 -1.78 13.39 -9.69
C ALA A 94 -2.56 12.60 -8.63
N LEU A 95 -1.88 12.05 -7.61
CA LEU A 95 -2.53 11.47 -6.44
C LEU A 95 -3.38 12.53 -5.73
N ALA A 96 -2.82 13.71 -5.43
CA ALA A 96 -3.57 14.80 -4.79
C ALA A 96 -4.81 15.23 -5.60
N ALA A 97 -4.76 15.20 -6.93
CA ALA A 97 -5.91 15.48 -7.79
C ALA A 97 -6.99 14.37 -7.72
N ALA A 98 -6.59 13.10 -7.83
CA ALA A 98 -7.50 11.95 -7.72
C ALA A 98 -8.16 11.87 -6.34
N ILE A 99 -7.40 12.15 -5.27
CA ILE A 99 -7.88 12.12 -3.89
C ILE A 99 -8.82 13.31 -3.59
N ARG A 100 -8.58 14.51 -4.13
CA ARG A 100 -9.57 15.61 -4.13
C ARG A 100 -10.87 15.20 -4.84
N ALA A 101 -10.77 14.46 -5.95
CA ALA A 101 -11.95 13.95 -6.64
C ALA A 101 -12.69 12.88 -5.83
N HIS A 102 -12.00 12.07 -5.00
CA HIS A 102 -12.65 11.19 -4.03
C HIS A 102 -13.42 11.94 -2.96
N ALA A 103 -12.82 12.96 -2.33
CA ALA A 103 -13.50 13.82 -1.36
C ALA A 103 -14.75 14.52 -1.95
N ALA A 104 -14.72 14.83 -3.25
CA ALA A 104 -15.86 15.35 -4.01
C ALA A 104 -16.87 14.28 -4.49
N GLY A 105 -16.78 13.03 -4.03
CA GLY A 105 -17.69 11.94 -4.40
C GLY A 105 -17.55 11.41 -5.84
N ARG A 106 -16.52 11.80 -6.58
CA ARG A 106 -16.32 11.45 -8.00
C ARG A 106 -15.58 10.14 -8.25
N THR A 107 -15.50 9.25 -7.25
CA THR A 107 -14.81 7.96 -7.39
C THR A 107 -15.65 6.82 -6.85
N ARG A 108 -15.31 5.58 -7.25
CA ARG A 108 -15.76 4.36 -6.58
C ARG A 108 -14.55 3.47 -6.36
N VAL A 109 -14.27 3.14 -5.10
CA VAL A 109 -13.13 2.30 -4.71
C VAL A 109 -13.65 1.27 -3.71
N PRO A 110 -14.12 0.09 -4.17
CA PRO A 110 -14.54 -0.95 -3.25
C PRO A 110 -13.33 -1.54 -2.50
N PRO A 111 -13.55 -2.28 -1.40
CA PRO A 111 -12.49 -3.04 -0.74
C PRO A 111 -11.76 -3.97 -1.71
N ARG A 112 -10.46 -4.20 -1.46
CA ARG A 112 -9.66 -5.14 -2.23
C ARG A 112 -10.21 -6.56 -2.06
N ALA A 113 -10.31 -7.32 -3.16
CA ALA A 113 -10.73 -8.71 -3.11
C ALA A 113 -9.50 -9.60 -2.91
N VAL A 114 -9.46 -10.35 -1.81
CA VAL A 114 -8.36 -11.27 -1.47
C VAL A 114 -8.82 -12.71 -1.64
N HIS A 115 -8.12 -13.46 -2.48
CA HIS A 115 -8.40 -14.86 -2.78
C HIS A 115 -7.18 -15.72 -2.42
N PRO A 116 -7.26 -16.60 -1.41
CA PRO A 116 -6.24 -17.61 -1.16
C PRO A 116 -6.10 -18.58 -2.35
N VAL A 117 -4.86 -18.87 -2.75
CA VAL A 117 -4.52 -19.76 -3.87
C VAL A 117 -3.38 -20.69 -3.47
N GLY A 118 -3.65 -22.00 -3.43
CA GLY A 118 -2.67 -22.98 -2.95
C GLY A 118 -2.48 -22.93 -1.44
N ALA A 119 -1.26 -23.22 -0.97
CA ALA A 119 -0.95 -23.31 0.46
C ALA A 119 -0.51 -21.97 1.09
N ASP A 120 0.24 -21.14 0.35
CA ASP A 120 0.82 -19.87 0.84
C ASP A 120 0.59 -18.68 -0.10
N GLY A 121 -0.14 -18.89 -1.20
CA GLY A 121 -0.40 -17.89 -2.23
C GLY A 121 -1.66 -17.07 -1.99
N LEU A 122 -1.63 -15.82 -2.42
CA LEU A 122 -2.80 -14.93 -2.51
C LEU A 122 -2.88 -14.33 -3.91
N LEU A 123 -4.09 -14.26 -4.47
CA LEU A 123 -4.44 -13.37 -5.59
C LEU A 123 -5.26 -12.21 -5.02
N ILE A 124 -4.82 -10.98 -5.26
CA ILE A 124 -5.48 -9.77 -4.77
C ILE A 124 -5.86 -8.86 -5.94
N LEU A 125 -7.11 -8.42 -5.96
CA LEU A 125 -7.64 -7.47 -6.95
C LEU A 125 -7.97 -6.15 -6.27
N MET A 126 -7.45 -5.06 -6.83
CA MET A 126 -7.66 -3.69 -6.31
C MET A 126 -8.26 -2.81 -7.43
N PRO A 127 -9.59 -2.85 -7.63
CA PRO A 127 -10.26 -2.04 -8.64
C PRO A 127 -10.59 -0.63 -8.13
N ALA A 128 -10.59 0.34 -9.04
CA ALA A 128 -11.00 1.71 -8.79
C ALA A 128 -11.66 2.34 -10.03
N ALA A 129 -12.49 3.35 -9.78
CA ALA A 129 -13.14 4.18 -10.78
C ALA A 129 -13.01 5.66 -10.40
N LEU A 130 -12.76 6.54 -11.38
CA LEU A 130 -12.65 7.99 -11.20
C LEU A 130 -13.33 8.72 -12.37
N ALA A 131 -14.30 9.56 -12.04
CA ALA A 131 -15.02 10.42 -12.98
C ALA A 131 -14.41 11.83 -13.00
N ASP A 132 -14.17 12.35 -14.20
CA ASP A 132 -13.46 13.61 -14.43
C ASP A 132 -14.11 14.39 -15.58
N GLY A 133 -15.02 15.30 -15.23
CA GLY A 133 -16.02 15.79 -16.17
C GLY A 133 -16.88 14.64 -16.69
N ASP A 134 -17.05 14.57 -18.00
CA ASP A 134 -17.79 13.49 -18.69
C ASP A 134 -16.95 12.20 -18.86
N ALA A 135 -15.64 12.23 -18.58
CA ALA A 135 -14.77 11.07 -18.73
C ALA A 135 -14.82 10.18 -17.47
N LEU A 136 -15.14 8.91 -17.64
CA LEU A 136 -14.98 7.89 -16.61
C LEU A 136 -13.75 7.03 -16.95
N THR A 137 -12.82 6.90 -16.01
CA THR A 137 -11.73 5.92 -16.12
C THR A 137 -11.94 4.82 -15.08
N LEU A 138 -11.77 3.57 -15.51
CA LEU A 138 -11.78 2.40 -14.65
C LEU A 138 -10.39 1.77 -14.66
N GLY A 139 -10.05 1.05 -13.61
CA GLY A 139 -8.85 0.23 -13.62
C GLY A 139 -8.83 -0.78 -12.50
N THR A 140 -7.95 -1.78 -12.61
CA THR A 140 -7.71 -2.74 -11.53
C THR A 140 -6.27 -3.20 -11.52
N LYS A 141 -5.68 -3.23 -10.33
CA LYS A 141 -4.43 -3.93 -10.10
C LYS A 141 -4.75 -5.40 -9.80
N LEU A 142 -4.16 -6.30 -10.57
CA LEU A 142 -4.08 -7.71 -10.24
C LEU A 142 -2.67 -7.93 -9.68
N LEU A 143 -2.58 -8.48 -8.47
CA LEU A 143 -1.29 -8.85 -7.89
C LEU A 143 -1.37 -10.22 -7.23
N THR A 144 -0.25 -10.92 -7.22
CA THR A 144 -0.07 -12.13 -6.44
C THR A 144 0.90 -11.89 -5.30
N TYR A 145 0.71 -12.59 -4.19
CA TYR A 145 1.68 -12.69 -3.10
C TYR A 145 1.98 -14.17 -2.86
N TYR A 146 3.27 -14.53 -2.87
CA TYR A 146 3.75 -15.88 -2.55
C TYR A 146 4.96 -15.75 -1.61
N GLY A 147 4.78 -16.17 -0.35
CA GLY A 147 5.81 -16.03 0.69
C GLY A 147 7.05 -16.86 0.40
N GLY A 148 6.89 -18.08 -0.12
CA GLY A 148 7.98 -19.00 -0.43
C GLY A 148 8.95 -18.54 -1.53
N ASN A 149 8.54 -17.61 -2.40
CA ASN A 149 9.30 -17.22 -3.60
C ASN A 149 10.74 -16.75 -3.31
N ARG A 150 11.02 -16.10 -2.16
CA ARG A 150 12.39 -15.69 -1.81
C ARG A 150 13.36 -16.88 -1.70
N ALA A 151 12.90 -18.02 -1.21
CA ALA A 151 13.73 -19.23 -1.09
C ALA A 151 14.11 -19.82 -2.47
N GLN A 152 13.43 -19.39 -3.53
CA GLN A 152 13.64 -19.78 -4.92
C GLN A 152 14.27 -18.65 -5.76
N GLY A 153 14.72 -17.57 -5.13
CA GLY A 153 15.30 -16.39 -5.81
C GLY A 153 14.28 -15.51 -6.55
N GLN A 154 12.97 -15.72 -6.35
CA GLN A 154 11.92 -14.98 -7.03
C GLN A 154 11.33 -13.83 -6.17
N PRO A 155 10.81 -12.76 -6.79
CA PRO A 155 9.93 -11.78 -6.15
C PRO A 155 8.76 -12.44 -5.42
N THR A 156 8.45 -11.97 -4.20
CA THR A 156 7.27 -12.39 -3.43
C THR A 156 5.98 -11.78 -3.94
N ILE A 157 6.07 -10.70 -4.72
CA ILE A 157 4.93 -10.02 -5.33
C ILE A 157 5.20 -9.84 -6.81
N TYR A 158 4.21 -10.20 -7.61
CA TYR A 158 4.09 -9.79 -9.02
C TYR A 158 2.79 -9.00 -9.15
N ALA A 159 2.79 -7.96 -9.98
CA ALA A 159 1.59 -7.18 -10.22
C ALA A 159 1.50 -6.72 -11.68
N THR A 160 0.26 -6.62 -12.18
CA THR A 160 -0.10 -6.04 -13.47
C THR A 160 -1.28 -5.11 -13.26
N TYR A 161 -1.25 -3.92 -13.85
CA TYR A 161 -2.39 -3.00 -13.84
C TYR A 161 -3.11 -3.02 -15.19
N VAL A 162 -4.44 -3.08 -15.17
CA VAL A 162 -5.28 -2.93 -16.36
C VAL A 162 -6.02 -1.59 -16.25
N LEU A 163 -5.78 -0.69 -17.21
CA LEU A 163 -6.49 0.58 -17.35
C LEU A 163 -7.57 0.43 -18.43
N LEU A 164 -8.77 0.94 -18.14
CA LEU A 164 -9.99 0.73 -18.92
C LEU A 164 -10.70 2.06 -19.17
N ASP A 165 -11.24 2.21 -20.38
CA ASP A 165 -12.22 3.26 -20.69
C ASP A 165 -13.53 2.95 -19.95
N GLY A 166 -14.04 3.92 -19.19
CA GLY A 166 -15.24 3.72 -18.38
C GLY A 166 -16.56 3.88 -19.13
N ALA A 167 -16.55 4.48 -20.32
CA ALA A 167 -17.76 4.62 -21.14
C ALA A 167 -18.05 3.35 -21.96
N SER A 168 -17.00 2.66 -22.45
CA SER A 168 -17.13 1.48 -23.29
C SER A 168 -16.57 0.19 -22.68
N GLY A 169 -15.94 0.25 -21.51
CA GLY A 169 -15.26 -0.90 -20.87
C GLY A 169 -14.03 -1.41 -21.61
N ARG A 170 -13.50 -0.66 -22.59
CA ARG A 170 -12.40 -1.10 -23.47
C ARG A 170 -11.05 -1.01 -22.74
N PRO A 171 -10.16 -2.01 -22.84
CA PRO A 171 -8.78 -1.87 -22.35
C PRO A 171 -8.06 -0.73 -23.07
N LEU A 172 -7.47 0.17 -22.29
CA LEU A 172 -6.62 1.26 -22.76
C LEU A 172 -5.14 0.90 -22.62
N ALA A 173 -4.78 0.27 -21.49
CA ALA A 173 -3.41 -0.15 -21.23
C ALA A 173 -3.26 -1.35 -20.29
N LEU A 174 -2.15 -2.07 -20.45
CA LEU A 174 -1.57 -3.02 -19.50
C LEU A 174 -0.24 -2.43 -19.01
N LEU A 175 -0.03 -2.34 -17.71
CA LEU A 175 1.14 -1.68 -17.11
C LEU A 175 1.87 -2.62 -16.13
N GLU A 176 3.20 -2.55 -16.09
CA GLU A 176 4.06 -3.25 -15.10
C GLU A 176 3.71 -2.80 -13.67
N GLY A 177 2.92 -3.61 -12.97
CA GLY A 177 2.27 -3.23 -11.72
C GLY A 177 3.22 -3.19 -10.52
N THR A 178 4.41 -3.79 -10.60
CA THR A 178 5.40 -3.84 -9.52
C THR A 178 6.08 -2.49 -9.37
N PHE A 179 6.61 -1.93 -10.47
CA PHE A 179 7.11 -0.55 -10.49
C PHE A 179 6.01 0.45 -10.13
N LEU A 180 4.82 0.32 -10.74
CA LEU A 180 3.68 1.19 -10.47
C LEU A 180 3.31 1.21 -8.98
N THR A 181 3.26 0.03 -8.35
CA THR A 181 2.99 -0.11 -6.91
C THR A 181 4.08 0.55 -6.06
N GLY A 182 5.35 0.40 -6.44
CA GLY A 182 6.46 1.00 -5.69
C GLY A 182 6.39 2.53 -5.68
N ILE A 183 6.33 3.13 -6.88
CA ILE A 183 6.35 4.59 -7.03
C ILE A 183 5.09 5.26 -6.47
N ARG A 184 3.89 4.69 -6.67
CA ARG A 184 2.65 5.25 -6.10
C ARG A 184 2.62 5.18 -4.57
N THR A 185 3.22 4.15 -3.97
CA THR A 185 3.31 4.04 -2.51
C THR A 185 4.29 5.07 -1.93
N GLY A 186 5.39 5.36 -2.65
CA GLY A 186 6.28 6.48 -2.32
C GLY A 186 5.56 7.83 -2.44
N ALA A 187 4.82 8.04 -3.51
CA ALA A 187 4.06 9.27 -3.74
C ALA A 187 2.93 9.49 -2.71
N ALA A 188 2.27 8.43 -2.23
CA ALA A 188 1.27 8.52 -1.16
C ALA A 188 1.89 9.01 0.17
N SER A 189 3.08 8.51 0.50
CA SER A 189 3.84 8.94 1.71
C SER A 189 4.32 10.39 1.56
N ALA A 190 4.89 10.74 0.41
CA ALA A 190 5.27 12.12 0.09
C ALA A 190 4.08 13.10 0.10
N LEU A 191 2.89 12.68 -0.36
CA LEU A 191 1.68 13.47 -0.26
C LEU A 191 1.25 13.67 1.20
N ALA A 192 1.29 12.62 2.03
CA ALA A 192 1.02 12.74 3.45
C ALA A 192 2.03 13.67 4.15
N ALA A 193 3.32 13.55 3.82
CA ALA A 193 4.39 14.41 4.32
C ALA A 193 4.16 15.90 3.99
N ARG A 194 3.64 16.25 2.80
CA ARG A 194 3.24 17.65 2.50
C ARG A 194 2.21 18.23 3.49
N HIS A 195 1.38 17.39 4.11
CA HIS A 195 0.39 17.82 5.11
C HIS A 195 0.86 17.64 6.56
N LEU A 196 1.84 16.76 6.82
CA LEU A 196 2.17 16.27 8.17
C LEU A 196 3.63 16.53 8.59
N ALA A 197 4.57 16.60 7.66
CA ALA A 197 5.95 17.00 7.94
C ALA A 197 6.05 18.50 8.27
N ARG A 198 7.20 18.92 8.79
CA ARG A 198 7.54 20.34 8.90
C ARG A 198 8.06 20.82 7.54
N PRO A 199 7.73 22.04 7.07
CA PRO A 199 8.19 22.53 5.77
C PRO A 199 9.72 22.76 5.72
N ASP A 200 10.37 22.84 6.87
CA ASP A 200 11.82 22.96 7.04
C ASP A 200 12.51 21.63 7.38
N ALA A 201 11.86 20.48 7.15
CA ALA A 201 12.44 19.17 7.39
C ALA A 201 13.61 18.87 6.42
N ARG A 202 14.81 18.70 6.98
CA ARG A 202 16.07 18.56 6.20
C ARG A 202 16.70 17.19 6.32
N ARG A 203 16.49 16.47 7.44
CA ARG A 203 17.09 15.14 7.65
C ARG A 203 16.07 14.02 7.68
N LEU A 204 16.30 13.02 6.83
CA LEU A 204 15.46 11.84 6.73
C LEU A 204 16.20 10.60 7.26
N THR A 205 15.52 9.77 8.07
CA THR A 205 15.99 8.42 8.41
C THR A 205 15.12 7.37 7.71
N CYS A 206 15.74 6.42 7.01
CA CYS A 206 15.06 5.36 6.28
C CYS A 206 15.34 4.00 6.90
N PHE A 207 14.30 3.36 7.45
CA PHE A 207 14.38 1.98 7.91
C PHE A 207 14.14 1.03 6.74
N GLY A 208 15.20 0.29 6.39
CA GLY A 208 15.25 -0.61 5.24
C GLY A 208 16.04 -0.03 4.07
N ALA A 209 16.82 -0.90 3.43
CA ALA A 209 17.56 -0.64 2.20
C ALA A 209 17.07 -1.62 1.12
N GLY A 210 15.92 -1.35 0.51
CA GLY A 210 15.26 -2.25 -0.44
C GLY A 210 14.36 -1.50 -1.41
N VAL A 211 13.69 -2.22 -2.32
CA VAL A 211 12.92 -1.63 -3.43
C VAL A 211 11.98 -0.51 -2.96
N GLN A 212 11.18 -0.73 -1.91
CA GLN A 212 10.25 0.30 -1.44
C GLN A 212 10.95 1.48 -0.76
N ALA A 213 12.03 1.26 -0.02
CA ALA A 213 12.85 2.34 0.54
C ALA A 213 13.35 3.27 -0.58
N GLY A 214 13.81 2.71 -1.70
CA GLY A 214 14.25 3.47 -2.86
C GLY A 214 13.16 4.37 -3.47
N PHE A 215 11.90 3.93 -3.46
CA PHE A 215 10.78 4.76 -3.90
C PHE A 215 10.36 5.80 -2.86
N GLN A 216 10.40 5.46 -1.56
CA GLN A 216 10.15 6.41 -0.46
C GLN A 216 11.12 7.59 -0.54
N LEU A 217 12.43 7.33 -0.63
CA LEU A 217 13.45 8.36 -0.72
C LEU A 217 13.26 9.28 -1.93
N ARG A 218 13.09 8.71 -3.13
CA ARG A 218 12.87 9.47 -4.37
C ARG A 218 11.62 10.35 -4.33
N CYS A 219 10.56 9.94 -3.63
CA CYS A 219 9.33 10.73 -3.51
C CYS A 219 9.40 11.79 -2.40
N LEU A 220 9.99 11.46 -1.25
CA LEU A 220 10.16 12.40 -0.14
C LEU A 220 11.14 13.52 -0.47
N ALA A 221 12.27 13.20 -1.12
CA ALA A 221 13.23 14.21 -1.61
C ALA A 221 12.63 15.14 -2.69
N ALA A 222 11.61 14.69 -3.44
CA ALA A 222 10.93 15.52 -4.43
C ALA A 222 9.94 16.53 -3.84
N VAL A 223 9.61 16.45 -2.54
CA VAL A 223 8.62 17.34 -1.89
C VAL A 223 9.10 17.99 -0.58
N LEU A 224 10.30 17.64 -0.11
CA LEU A 224 10.93 18.18 1.11
C LEU A 224 12.33 18.72 0.79
N PRO A 225 12.80 19.77 1.48
CA PRO A 225 14.14 20.34 1.29
C PRO A 225 15.21 19.49 2.01
N LEU A 226 15.33 18.22 1.65
CA LEU A 226 16.26 17.29 2.28
C LEU A 226 17.72 17.67 1.97
N GLU A 227 18.55 17.65 3.00
CA GLU A 227 20.00 17.87 2.94
C GLU A 227 20.80 16.59 3.20
N GLY A 228 20.15 15.52 3.66
CA GLY A 228 20.81 14.24 3.88
C GLY A 228 19.88 13.13 4.38
N VAL A 229 20.28 11.90 4.10
CA VAL A 229 19.55 10.67 4.43
C VAL A 229 20.44 9.72 5.24
N SER A 230 19.91 9.19 6.35
CA SER A 230 20.53 8.11 7.11
C SER A 230 19.74 6.81 6.92
N VAL A 231 20.39 5.76 6.41
CA VAL A 231 19.75 4.46 6.12
C VAL A 231 20.07 3.44 7.21
N VAL A 232 19.03 2.91 7.85
CA VAL A 232 19.14 1.83 8.84
C VAL A 232 18.85 0.49 8.15
N GLY A 233 19.90 -0.30 7.92
CA GLY A 233 19.83 -1.60 7.24
C GLY A 233 20.41 -2.74 8.08
N ARG A 234 19.76 -3.91 8.08
CA ARG A 234 20.26 -5.13 8.76
C ARG A 234 21.44 -5.81 8.05
N ASP A 235 21.60 -5.54 6.76
CA ASP A 235 22.65 -6.07 5.91
C ASP A 235 23.55 -4.88 5.51
N PRO A 236 24.77 -4.76 6.07
CA PRO A 236 25.64 -3.63 5.79
C PRO A 236 26.02 -3.56 4.32
N GLY A 237 26.32 -4.68 3.65
CA GLY A 237 26.74 -4.68 2.25
C GLY A 237 25.63 -4.16 1.34
N ARG A 238 24.40 -4.65 1.54
CA ARG A 238 23.22 -4.17 0.81
C ARG A 238 22.86 -2.72 1.14
N ALA A 239 23.08 -2.29 2.39
CA ALA A 239 22.85 -0.91 2.79
C ALA A 239 23.81 0.06 2.12
N HIS A 240 25.12 -0.23 2.09
CA HIS A 240 26.12 0.62 1.43
C HIS A 240 25.87 0.72 -0.09
N ALA A 241 25.58 -0.40 -0.76
CA ALA A 241 25.26 -0.39 -2.19
C ALA A 241 24.00 0.44 -2.51
N PHE A 242 22.95 0.30 -1.69
CA PHE A 242 21.72 1.09 -1.79
C PHE A 242 21.97 2.59 -1.55
N CYS A 243 22.85 2.93 -0.59
CA CYS A 243 23.22 4.32 -0.32
C CYS A 243 23.95 4.94 -1.52
N ALA A 244 24.95 4.27 -2.08
CA ALA A 244 25.71 4.76 -3.23
C ALA A 244 24.86 4.95 -4.50
N GLU A 245 23.87 4.07 -4.75
CA GLU A 245 22.87 4.24 -5.82
C GLU A 245 22.06 5.53 -5.60
N LEU A 246 21.49 5.70 -4.41
CA LEU A 246 20.56 6.78 -4.10
C LEU A 246 21.26 8.14 -3.93
N GLU A 247 22.50 8.19 -3.43
CA GLU A 247 23.30 9.42 -3.36
C GLU A 247 23.53 10.00 -4.76
N GLY A 248 23.93 9.14 -5.71
CA GLY A 248 24.14 9.54 -7.11
C GLY A 248 22.87 9.99 -7.83
N GLU A 249 21.70 9.45 -7.46
CA GLU A 249 20.41 9.86 -8.04
C GLU A 249 19.79 11.10 -7.39
N LEU A 250 19.94 11.26 -6.07
CA LEU A 250 19.31 12.36 -5.33
C LEU A 250 20.18 13.62 -5.25
N GLY A 251 21.50 13.50 -5.44
CA GLY A 251 22.42 14.63 -5.34
C GLY A 251 22.60 15.19 -3.93
N ILE A 252 22.24 14.41 -2.89
CA ILE A 252 22.42 14.71 -1.47
C ILE A 252 23.08 13.50 -0.77
N PRO A 253 23.83 13.71 0.33
CA PRO A 253 24.42 12.62 1.10
C PRO A 253 23.39 11.55 1.51
N VAL A 254 23.69 10.29 1.19
CA VAL A 254 22.92 9.12 1.65
C VAL A 254 23.91 8.16 2.30
N GLU A 255 23.81 7.99 3.62
CA GLU A 255 24.80 7.25 4.40
C GLU A 255 24.15 6.12 5.21
N VAL A 256 24.90 5.04 5.45
CA VAL A 256 24.46 3.99 6.39
C VAL A 256 24.61 4.51 7.82
N ALA A 257 23.52 4.48 8.58
CA ALA A 257 23.53 4.91 9.98
C ALA A 257 24.44 4.01 10.83
N SER A 258 25.32 4.63 11.63
CA SER A 258 26.20 3.93 12.58
C SER A 258 25.43 3.32 13.76
N ASP A 259 24.35 4.00 14.20
CA ASP A 259 23.41 3.52 15.21
C ASP A 259 21.98 3.98 14.87
N ALA A 260 21.02 3.05 14.93
CA ALA A 260 19.63 3.31 14.60
C ALA A 260 18.97 4.36 15.52
N ARG A 261 19.32 4.36 16.81
CA ARG A 261 18.74 5.28 17.80
C ARG A 261 19.21 6.71 17.56
N SER A 262 20.49 6.90 17.26
CA SER A 262 21.05 8.18 16.88
C SER A 262 20.41 8.75 15.60
N ALA A 263 20.15 7.91 14.60
CA ALA A 263 19.47 8.31 13.36
C ALA A 263 18.04 8.79 13.64
N VAL A 264 17.23 8.01 14.39
CA VAL A 264 15.89 8.42 14.86
C VAL A 264 15.94 9.75 15.61
N THR A 265 16.88 9.89 16.54
CA THR A 265 17.08 11.11 17.34
C THR A 265 17.62 12.29 16.51
N ALA A 266 18.16 12.05 15.31
CA ALA A 266 18.66 13.07 14.40
C ALA A 266 17.66 13.50 13.32
N ALA A 267 16.58 12.74 13.11
CA ALA A 267 15.64 12.90 12.01
C ALA A 267 14.62 14.04 12.20
N ASP A 268 14.18 14.60 11.08
CA ASP A 268 12.95 15.39 10.93
C ASP A 268 11.83 14.53 10.31
N VAL A 269 12.19 13.61 9.41
CA VAL A 269 11.30 12.61 8.81
C VAL A 269 11.89 11.21 8.98
N ILE A 270 11.05 10.24 9.31
CA ILE A 270 11.41 8.82 9.38
C ILE A 270 10.49 8.06 8.44
N THR A 271 11.03 7.25 7.54
CA THR A 271 10.23 6.35 6.68
C THR A 271 10.58 4.90 6.96
N CYS A 272 9.57 4.06 7.16
CA CYS A 272 9.71 2.65 7.44
C CYS A 272 9.22 1.84 6.23
N ALA A 273 10.15 1.16 5.57
CA ALA A 273 9.93 0.34 4.38
C ALA A 273 10.55 -1.05 4.57
N THR A 274 10.34 -1.64 5.75
CA THR A 274 10.92 -2.92 6.16
C THR A 274 9.98 -4.09 5.89
N THR A 275 10.47 -5.30 6.20
CA THR A 275 9.63 -6.51 6.34
C THR A 275 9.66 -7.01 7.78
N ALA A 276 9.74 -6.10 8.76
CA ALA A 276 9.76 -6.45 10.17
C ALA A 276 8.36 -6.89 10.65
N THR A 277 8.34 -7.78 11.63
CA THR A 277 7.11 -8.19 12.36
C THR A 277 7.04 -7.56 13.74
N ALA A 278 8.11 -6.93 14.20
CA ALA A 278 8.24 -6.24 15.47
C ALA A 278 8.82 -4.83 15.24
N PRO A 279 8.57 -3.86 16.15
CA PRO A 279 8.98 -2.48 15.97
C PRO A 279 10.47 -2.30 15.66
N VAL A 280 10.76 -1.40 14.72
CA VAL A 280 12.09 -0.90 14.39
C VAL A 280 12.28 0.55 14.83
N VAL A 281 11.18 1.30 15.03
CA VAL A 281 11.16 2.64 15.63
C VAL A 281 10.53 2.58 17.02
N ALA A 282 11.30 2.98 18.03
CA ALA A 282 10.84 3.11 19.40
C ALA A 282 10.27 4.51 19.65
N GLY A 283 9.05 4.60 20.18
CA GLY A 283 8.33 5.84 20.39
C GLY A 283 9.01 6.79 21.36
N VAL A 284 9.81 6.27 22.30
CA VAL A 284 10.56 7.05 23.29
C VAL A 284 11.64 7.94 22.64
N ASP A 285 12.25 7.49 21.54
CA ASP A 285 13.34 8.19 20.87
C ASP A 285 12.85 9.26 19.86
N LEU A 286 11.54 9.31 19.60
CA LEU A 286 10.94 10.35 18.75
C LEU A 286 11.02 11.73 19.42
N ARG A 287 11.64 12.68 18.72
CA ARG A 287 11.69 14.10 19.11
C ARG A 287 10.39 14.84 18.75
N PRO A 288 10.05 15.92 19.46
CA PRO A 288 9.02 16.86 19.00
C PRO A 288 9.26 17.30 17.56
N GLY A 289 8.18 17.41 16.78
CA GLY A 289 8.20 17.88 15.40
C GLY A 289 8.56 16.86 14.33
N VAL A 290 8.94 15.62 14.69
CA VAL A 290 9.23 14.57 13.71
C VAL A 290 7.97 14.10 12.96
N HIS A 291 8.14 13.68 11.70
CA HIS A 291 7.13 12.97 10.93
C HIS A 291 7.55 11.52 10.68
N VAL A 292 6.61 10.58 10.73
CA VAL A 292 6.87 9.15 10.55
C VAL A 292 5.93 8.55 9.51
N ASP A 293 6.48 8.04 8.41
CA ASP A 293 5.78 7.20 7.43
C ASP A 293 5.97 5.71 7.83
N ALA A 294 4.87 5.03 8.17
CA ALA A 294 4.86 3.60 8.48
C ALA A 294 4.20 2.82 7.33
N VAL A 295 5.01 2.15 6.49
CA VAL A 295 4.58 1.69 5.16
C VAL A 295 4.82 0.19 4.91
N GLY A 296 5.87 -0.39 5.49
CA GLY A 296 6.26 -1.79 5.30
C GLY A 296 5.33 -2.82 5.96
N ALA A 297 4.71 -2.47 7.08
CA ALA A 297 3.75 -3.36 7.77
C ALA A 297 2.31 -3.21 7.24
N PHE A 298 1.84 -4.15 6.42
CA PHE A 298 0.50 -4.22 5.85
C PHE A 298 -0.30 -5.46 6.31
N ARG A 299 0.06 -6.03 7.48
CA ARG A 299 -0.62 -7.20 8.05
C ARG A 299 -0.97 -6.94 9.51
N ARG A 300 -2.09 -7.51 9.98
CA ARG A 300 -2.63 -7.33 11.34
C ARG A 300 -1.66 -7.74 12.46
N ASP A 301 -0.77 -8.68 12.16
CA ASP A 301 0.21 -9.30 13.06
C ASP A 301 1.63 -8.70 12.95
N ALA A 302 1.81 -7.62 12.18
CA ALA A 302 3.10 -6.98 11.96
C ALA A 302 3.04 -5.47 12.21
N ARG A 303 4.10 -4.94 12.83
CA ARG A 303 4.29 -3.49 13.06
C ARG A 303 5.75 -3.08 12.90
N GLU A 304 5.96 -1.85 12.47
CA GLU A 304 7.27 -1.18 12.34
C GLU A 304 7.48 -0.13 13.41
N VAL A 305 6.41 0.46 13.95
CA VAL A 305 6.45 1.38 15.08
C VAL A 305 5.93 0.69 16.35
N ASP A 306 6.41 1.11 17.52
CA ASP A 306 5.85 0.63 18.79
C ASP A 306 4.57 1.39 19.20
N THR A 307 3.93 0.90 20.26
CA THR A 307 2.71 1.49 20.82
C THR A 307 2.91 2.93 21.29
N GLU A 308 4.09 3.27 21.81
CA GLU A 308 4.38 4.61 22.31
C GLU A 308 4.52 5.62 21.16
N ALA A 309 5.08 5.21 20.02
CA ALA A 309 5.20 6.03 18.82
C ALA A 309 3.80 6.42 18.31
N VAL A 310 2.89 5.44 18.24
CA VAL A 310 1.50 5.68 17.84
C VAL A 310 0.78 6.55 18.85
N ARG A 311 0.87 6.24 20.16
CA ARG A 311 0.22 6.99 21.25
C ARG A 311 0.68 8.46 21.32
N ARG A 312 1.96 8.74 21.06
CA ARG A 312 2.54 10.10 21.03
C ARG A 312 2.23 10.86 19.75
N ALA A 313 1.92 10.17 18.66
CA ALA A 313 1.73 10.78 17.34
C ALA A 313 0.29 11.24 17.09
N ARG A 314 0.17 12.32 16.33
CA ARG A 314 -1.03 12.67 15.59
C ARG A 314 -1.13 11.77 14.36
N VAL A 315 -2.01 10.77 14.40
CA VAL A 315 -2.08 9.71 13.38
C VAL A 315 -3.02 10.07 12.23
N ALA A 316 -2.52 9.97 11.00
CA ALA A 316 -3.31 9.94 9.78
C ALA A 316 -3.12 8.60 9.06
N VAL A 317 -4.09 8.22 8.23
CA VAL A 317 -4.09 6.97 7.45
C VAL A 317 -4.32 7.24 5.96
N ASP A 318 -4.01 6.28 5.09
CA ASP A 318 -4.43 6.34 3.69
C ASP A 318 -5.97 6.32 3.57
N THR A 319 -6.60 5.33 4.21
CA THR A 319 -8.06 5.19 4.36
C THR A 319 -8.39 4.61 5.73
N TYR A 320 -9.50 5.03 6.33
CA TYR A 320 -9.99 4.42 7.56
C TYR A 320 -10.27 2.92 7.40
N ALA A 321 -10.84 2.51 6.26
CA ALA A 321 -11.19 1.12 6.00
C ALA A 321 -9.94 0.20 5.99
N GLY A 322 -8.92 0.56 5.21
CA GLY A 322 -7.68 -0.22 5.12
C GLY A 322 -6.93 -0.28 6.45
N ALA A 323 -6.84 0.85 7.17
CA ALA A 323 -6.20 0.91 8.48
C ALA A 323 -6.82 -0.09 9.48
N TRP A 324 -8.15 -0.12 9.58
CA TRP A 324 -8.84 -1.02 10.50
C TRP A 324 -8.96 -2.47 10.00
N GLU A 325 -8.62 -2.74 8.75
CA GLU A 325 -8.59 -4.09 8.19
C GLU A 325 -7.19 -4.72 8.21
N GLU A 326 -6.12 -3.94 8.06
CA GLU A 326 -4.78 -4.45 7.74
C GLU A 326 -3.62 -3.90 8.60
N ALA A 327 -3.73 -2.70 9.18
CA ALA A 327 -2.57 -2.03 9.78
C ALA A 327 -2.26 -2.53 11.21
N GLY A 328 -1.37 -3.53 11.34
CA GLY A 328 -0.93 -4.04 12.65
C GLY A 328 -0.28 -2.97 13.55
N ASP A 329 0.39 -1.96 12.99
CA ASP A 329 0.86 -0.78 13.71
C ASP A 329 -0.24 -0.07 14.53
N LEU A 330 -1.50 -0.10 14.08
CA LEU A 330 -2.64 0.54 14.76
C LEU A 330 -3.52 -0.48 15.49
N LEU A 331 -3.71 -1.66 14.89
CA LEU A 331 -4.55 -2.73 15.44
C LEU A 331 -3.94 -3.35 16.70
N ILE A 332 -2.61 -3.41 16.81
CA ILE A 332 -1.94 -3.94 18.02
C ILE A 332 -2.09 -2.96 19.19
N PRO A 333 -1.74 -1.65 19.09
CA PRO A 333 -2.05 -0.65 20.12
C PRO A 333 -3.54 -0.55 20.52
N LEU A 334 -4.45 -0.71 19.55
CA LEU A 334 -5.89 -0.75 19.81
C LEU A 334 -6.29 -1.99 20.64
N GLY A 335 -5.72 -3.16 20.33
CA GLY A 335 -5.92 -4.40 21.10
C GLY A 335 -5.25 -4.39 22.48
N GLU A 336 -4.14 -3.67 22.63
CA GLU A 336 -3.48 -3.38 23.91
C GLU A 336 -4.27 -2.35 24.76
N GLY A 337 -5.29 -1.70 24.21
CA GLY A 337 -6.09 -0.66 24.89
C GLY A 337 -5.36 0.68 25.04
N ALA A 338 -4.24 0.88 24.33
CA ALA A 338 -3.41 2.07 24.42
C ALA A 338 -3.92 3.26 23.59
N ILE A 339 -4.78 2.99 22.60
CA ILE A 339 -5.48 3.99 21.78
C ILE A 339 -6.92 3.54 21.52
N GLY A 340 -7.82 4.50 21.23
CA GLY A 340 -9.11 4.23 20.59
C GLY A 340 -9.04 4.43 19.07
N ARG A 341 -10.17 4.22 18.36
CA ARG A 341 -10.23 4.45 16.90
C ARG A 341 -10.17 5.93 16.54
N GLU A 342 -10.72 6.76 17.41
CA GLU A 342 -10.69 8.23 17.36
C GLU A 342 -9.28 8.84 17.46
N HIS A 343 -8.27 8.03 17.80
CA HIS A 343 -6.86 8.44 17.75
C HIS A 343 -6.33 8.64 16.33
N VAL A 344 -6.98 8.03 15.32
CA VAL A 344 -6.76 8.36 13.91
C VAL A 344 -7.60 9.57 13.56
N VAL A 345 -6.94 10.72 13.41
CA VAL A 345 -7.59 12.03 13.34
C VAL A 345 -7.93 12.50 11.92
N ALA A 346 -7.41 11.82 10.90
CA ALA A 346 -7.74 12.05 9.50
C ALA A 346 -7.39 10.84 8.62
N GLU A 347 -8.13 10.63 7.53
CA GLU A 347 -7.60 9.93 6.35
C GLU A 347 -7.06 10.90 5.30
N LEU A 348 -6.25 10.40 4.35
CA LEU A 348 -5.53 11.23 3.38
C LEU A 348 -6.50 12.07 2.52
N ALA A 349 -7.70 11.56 2.25
CA ALA A 349 -8.74 12.31 1.54
C ALA A 349 -9.27 13.53 2.32
N GLU A 350 -9.37 13.45 3.65
CA GLU A 350 -9.76 14.59 4.47
C GLU A 350 -8.66 15.65 4.57
N LEU A 351 -7.39 15.24 4.61
CA LEU A 351 -6.24 16.16 4.61
C LEU A 351 -6.13 16.91 3.28
N VAL A 352 -6.17 16.16 2.18
CA VAL A 352 -6.07 16.67 0.81
C VAL A 352 -7.30 17.49 0.40
N GLY A 353 -8.47 17.19 0.97
CA GLY A 353 -9.71 17.96 0.81
C GLY A 353 -9.84 19.17 1.74
N GLY A 354 -8.93 19.37 2.70
CA GLY A 354 -9.00 20.45 3.69
C GLY A 354 -10.11 20.29 4.74
N ILE A 355 -10.72 19.11 4.84
CA ILE A 355 -11.76 18.76 5.83
C ILE A 355 -11.14 18.60 7.22
N ARG A 356 -9.91 18.06 7.27
CA ARG A 356 -9.10 17.94 8.48
C ARG A 356 -7.80 18.68 8.28
N ALA A 357 -7.37 19.43 9.29
CA ALA A 357 -6.01 19.96 9.32
C ALA A 357 -4.99 18.81 9.37
N GLY A 358 -3.83 19.01 8.76
CA GLY A 358 -2.66 18.16 8.90
C GLY A 358 -1.91 18.43 10.21
N ARG A 359 -0.63 18.76 10.12
CA ARG A 359 0.13 19.34 11.24
C ARG A 359 -0.51 20.67 11.66
N THR A 360 -0.66 20.89 12.97
CA THR A 360 -1.19 22.15 13.53
C THR A 360 -0.18 22.89 14.39
N ARG A 361 0.84 22.21 14.92
CA ARG A 361 1.94 22.81 15.71
C ARG A 361 3.30 22.26 15.31
N ALA A 362 4.36 23.04 15.52
CA ALA A 362 5.72 22.67 15.10
C ALA A 362 6.24 21.45 15.88
N GLU A 363 5.83 21.29 17.14
CA GLU A 363 6.28 20.27 18.08
C GLU A 363 5.56 18.92 17.91
N GLU A 364 4.51 18.85 17.08
CA GLU A 364 3.71 17.64 16.94
C GLU A 364 4.54 16.50 16.33
N ILE A 365 4.53 15.35 17.01
CA ILE A 365 4.90 14.09 16.36
C ILE A 365 3.71 13.73 15.45
N THR A 366 3.98 13.45 14.18
CA THR A 366 2.94 13.05 13.22
C THR A 366 3.28 11.70 12.65
N LEU A 367 2.28 10.86 12.42
CA LEU A 367 2.45 9.54 11.83
C LEU A 367 1.47 9.36 10.69
N PHE A 368 1.96 9.00 9.51
CA PHE A 368 1.14 8.51 8.41
C PHE A 368 1.26 6.98 8.34
N LYS A 369 0.11 6.29 8.36
CA LYS A 369 0.05 4.85 8.19
C LYS A 369 -0.55 4.48 6.84
N SER A 370 0.23 3.76 6.05
CA SER A 370 -0.20 3.25 4.74
C SER A 370 -0.28 1.72 4.72
N VAL A 371 -1.34 1.21 4.09
CA VAL A 371 -1.52 -0.19 3.64
C VAL A 371 -1.82 -0.28 2.13
N GLY A 372 -2.04 0.87 1.48
CA GLY A 372 -2.20 1.07 0.04
C GLY A 372 -3.65 1.15 -0.44
N TRP A 373 -3.92 2.09 -1.33
CA TRP A 373 -5.29 2.34 -1.82
C TRP A 373 -5.38 2.28 -3.35
N ALA A 374 -6.40 1.60 -3.87
CA ALA A 374 -6.54 1.34 -5.31
C ALA A 374 -6.69 2.62 -6.16
N LEU A 375 -7.12 3.73 -5.55
CA LEU A 375 -7.19 5.03 -6.22
C LEU A 375 -5.79 5.58 -6.57
N GLU A 376 -4.80 5.32 -5.73
CA GLU A 376 -3.41 5.72 -5.96
C GLU A 376 -2.82 4.98 -7.16
N ASP A 377 -3.13 3.68 -7.29
CA ASP A 377 -2.75 2.89 -8.47
C ASP A 377 -3.45 3.41 -9.74
N LEU A 378 -4.73 3.79 -9.66
CA LEU A 378 -5.48 4.37 -10.79
C LEU A 378 -4.94 5.75 -11.20
N ALA A 379 -4.60 6.60 -10.23
CA ALA A 379 -4.01 7.90 -10.48
C ALA A 379 -2.64 7.76 -11.19
N ALA A 380 -1.80 6.84 -10.70
CA ALA A 380 -0.53 6.51 -11.33
C ALA A 380 -0.70 5.96 -12.75
N ALA A 381 -1.64 5.03 -12.96
CA ALA A 381 -1.91 4.45 -14.27
C ALA A 381 -2.46 5.47 -15.28
N ARG A 382 -3.36 6.38 -14.84
CA ARG A 382 -3.86 7.49 -15.67
C ARG A 382 -2.74 8.44 -16.10
N LEU A 383 -1.89 8.85 -15.16
CA LEU A 383 -0.74 9.73 -15.46
C LEU A 383 0.22 9.04 -16.43
N ALA A 384 0.60 7.79 -16.17
CA ALA A 384 1.49 7.01 -17.02
C ALA A 384 0.93 6.85 -18.44
N TYR A 385 -0.35 6.50 -18.58
CA TYR A 385 -1.01 6.36 -19.89
C TYR A 385 -1.01 7.68 -20.68
N ASN A 386 -1.38 8.79 -20.04
CA ASN A 386 -1.41 10.10 -20.69
C ASN A 386 0.00 10.52 -21.13
N ARG A 387 0.99 10.45 -20.23
CA ARG A 387 2.40 10.75 -20.56
C ARG A 387 2.95 9.83 -21.64
N ALA A 388 2.56 8.56 -21.66
CA ALA A 388 2.99 7.62 -22.68
C ALA A 388 2.41 7.94 -24.06
N ARG A 389 1.14 8.38 -24.10
CA ARG A 389 0.47 8.86 -25.32
C ARG A 389 1.03 10.19 -25.83
N GLU A 390 1.36 11.12 -24.92
CA GLU A 390 2.02 12.40 -25.23
C GLU A 390 3.44 12.21 -25.82
N ARG A 391 4.16 11.19 -25.35
CA ARG A 391 5.59 10.96 -25.68
C ARG A 391 5.83 9.81 -26.67
N SER A 392 4.77 9.15 -27.15
CA SER A 392 4.82 7.97 -28.03
C SER A 392 5.72 6.84 -27.50
N ILE A 393 5.61 6.52 -26.21
CA ILE A 393 6.33 5.41 -25.55
C ILE A 393 5.37 4.25 -25.19
N GLY A 394 5.93 3.06 -24.99
CA GLY A 394 5.18 1.81 -24.89
C GLY A 394 4.89 1.14 -26.23
N LEU A 395 4.35 -0.09 -26.17
CA LEU A 395 4.02 -0.92 -27.33
C LEU A 395 2.51 -0.95 -27.57
N GLU A 396 2.05 -0.61 -28.77
CA GLU A 396 0.66 -0.84 -29.17
C GLU A 396 0.41 -2.30 -29.59
N VAL A 397 -0.55 -2.97 -28.96
CA VAL A 397 -0.92 -4.36 -29.21
C VAL A 397 -2.41 -4.49 -29.51
N SER A 398 -2.80 -5.28 -30.51
CA SER A 398 -4.20 -5.71 -30.67
C SER A 398 -4.44 -6.98 -29.84
N LEU A 399 -5.42 -6.96 -28.95
CA LEU A 399 -5.84 -8.09 -28.10
C LEU A 399 -7.02 -8.86 -28.72
#